data_AF-A0A3C0ZZZ3-F1
#
_entry.id   AF-A0A3C0ZZZ3-F1
#
_cell.length_a   1.000
_cell.length_b   1.000
_cell.length_c   1.000
_cell.angle_alpha   90.00
_cell.angle_beta   90.00
_cell.angle_gamma   90.00
#
_symmetry.space_group_name_H-M   'P 1'
#
loop_
_entity.id
_entity.type
_entity.pdbx_description
1 polymer ?
#
loop_
_entity_poly.entity_id
_entity_poly.type
_entity_poly.pdbx_seq_one_letter_code
_entity_poly.pdbx_strand_id
1 'polypeptide(L)'
;MKIYFAASIVGGRENAQIYAQIVEYLLAKGHEVPSTHVARPDVLDWEKKNPPSLIYERDIAWIRESGAMIAEVSTPSMGVGYEIATALHLG
;
A
#
# COMPACT_ATOMS: atom_id res chain seq x y z
N MET A 1 -10.39 12.04 3.21
CA MET A 1 -10.75 10.63 3.52
C MET A 1 -9.48 9.81 3.64
N LYS A 2 -9.54 8.67 4.32
CA LYS A 2 -8.42 7.73 4.40
C LYS A 2 -8.43 6.81 3.19
N ILE A 3 -7.32 6.72 2.46
CA ILE A 3 -7.16 5.92 1.24
C ILE A 3 -6.00 4.96 1.45
N TYR A 4 -6.26 3.66 1.34
CA TYR A 4 -5.21 2.66 1.34
C TYR A 4 -4.57 2.59 -0.05
N PHE A 5 -3.28 2.88 -0.15
CA PHE A 5 -2.52 2.72 -1.38
C PHE A 5 -1.71 1.41 -1.35
N ALA A 6 -1.91 0.56 -2.36
CA ALA A 6 -1.25 -0.72 -2.52
C ALA A 6 -0.39 -0.72 -3.80
N ALA A 7 0.82 -1.28 -3.72
CA ALA A 7 1.68 -1.49 -4.89
C ALA A 7 2.72 -2.59 -4.61
N SER A 8 3.34 -3.11 -5.65
CA SER A 8 4.37 -4.15 -5.49
C SER A 8 5.60 -3.63 -4.74
N ILE A 9 6.11 -4.44 -3.81
CA ILE A 9 7.35 -4.18 -3.07
C ILE A 9 8.36 -5.29 -3.33
N VAL A 10 8.07 -6.51 -2.87
CA VAL A 10 8.98 -7.66 -3.05
C VAL A 10 8.89 -8.23 -4.47
N GLY A 11 7.75 -8.07 -5.15
CA GLY A 11 7.53 -8.61 -6.51
C GLY A 11 8.17 -7.79 -7.63
N GLY A 12 8.77 -6.64 -7.31
CA GLY A 12 9.37 -5.70 -8.28
C GLY A 12 9.00 -4.26 -7.94
N ARG A 13 9.92 -3.33 -8.20
CA ARG A 13 9.78 -1.90 -7.87
C ARG A 13 10.23 -0.98 -9.01
N GLU A 14 10.16 -1.45 -10.26
CA GLU A 14 10.56 -0.63 -11.41
C GLU A 14 9.75 0.68 -11.49
N ASN A 15 8.51 0.66 -10.98
CA ASN A 15 7.58 1.78 -10.98
C ASN A 15 7.58 2.59 -9.67
N ALA A 16 8.59 2.47 -8.81
CA ALA A 16 8.62 3.16 -7.51
C ALA A 16 8.43 4.69 -7.61
N GLN A 17 8.93 5.31 -8.68
CA GLN A 17 8.73 6.74 -8.93
C GLN A 17 7.24 7.08 -9.15
N ILE A 18 6.50 6.22 -9.85
CA ILE A 18 5.06 6.38 -10.07
C ILE A 18 4.31 6.25 -8.73
N TYR A 19 4.75 5.34 -7.85
CA TYR A 19 4.15 5.17 -6.52
C TYR A 19 4.27 6.45 -5.70
N ALA A 20 5.44 7.09 -5.72
CA ALA A 20 5.65 8.38 -5.07
C ALA A 20 4.74 9.47 -5.63
N GLN A 21 4.62 9.59 -6.96
CA GLN A 21 3.75 10.57 -7.60
C GLN A 21 2.27 10.39 -7.23
N ILE A 22 1.78 9.15 -7.18
CA ILE A 22 0.40 8.85 -6.77
C ILE A 22 0.19 9.24 -5.31
N VAL A 23 1.07 8.82 -4.41
CA VAL A 23 0.95 9.14 -2.98
C VAL A 23 1.02 10.65 -2.75
N GLU A 24 1.95 11.36 -3.37
CA GLU A 24 2.07 12.82 -3.30
C GLU A 24 0.80 13.52 -3.78
N TYR A 25 0.24 13.06 -4.90
CA TYR A 25 -1.01 13.61 -5.43
C TYR A 25 -2.18 13.42 -4.46
N LEU A 26 -2.34 12.23 -3.86
CA LEU A 26 -3.41 11.96 -2.89
C LEU A 26 -3.26 12.84 -1.64
N LEU A 27 -2.04 12.98 -1.12
CA LEU A 27 -1.75 13.85 0.01
C LEU A 27 -2.05 15.32 -0.33
N ALA A 28 -1.65 15.79 -1.50
CA ALA A 28 -1.90 17.16 -1.96
C ALA A 28 -3.41 17.47 -2.14
N LYS A 29 -4.24 16.44 -2.37
CA LYS A 29 -5.71 16.55 -2.38
C LYS A 29 -6.35 16.51 -0.99
N GLY A 30 -5.55 16.44 0.08
CA GLY A 30 -6.03 16.41 1.46
C GLY A 30 -6.56 15.03 1.89
N HIS A 31 -6.10 13.95 1.25
CA HIS A 31 -6.38 12.59 1.69
C HIS A 31 -5.33 12.10 2.67
N GLU A 32 -5.73 11.24 3.61
CA GLU A 32 -4.82 10.54 4.49
C GLU A 32 -4.44 9.21 3.82
N VAL A 33 -3.14 8.93 3.71
CA VAL A 33 -2.61 7.71 3.09
C VAL A 33 -1.73 6.99 4.11
N PRO A 34 -2.27 6.06 4.92
CA PRO A 34 -1.49 5.40 5.98
C PRO A 34 -0.32 4.57 5.41
N SER A 35 -0.45 4.08 4.18
CA SER A 35 0.55 3.27 3.49
C SER A 35 1.59 4.07 2.68
N THR A 36 1.87 5.33 3.05
CA THR A 36 2.88 6.17 2.34
C THR A 36 4.28 5.54 2.26
N HIS A 37 4.63 4.66 3.19
CA HIS A 37 5.91 3.96 3.20
C HIS A 37 6.12 3.07 1.96
N VAL A 38 5.06 2.59 1.31
CA VAL A 38 5.11 1.79 0.07
C VAL A 38 5.85 2.53 -1.05
N ALA A 39 5.76 3.86 -1.09
CA ALA A 39 6.41 4.70 -2.09
C ALA A 39 7.86 5.09 -1.76
N ARG A 40 8.39 4.73 -0.58
CA ARG A 40 9.73 5.15 -0.17
C ARG A 40 10.83 4.28 -0.77
N PRO A 41 12.03 4.82 -1.05
CA PRO A 41 13.15 4.05 -1.56
C PRO A 41 13.64 2.96 -0.58
N ASP A 42 13.53 3.21 0.72
CA ASP A 42 14.03 2.38 1.82
C ASP A 42 13.01 1.36 2.35
N VAL A 43 11.85 1.21 1.69
CA VAL A 43 10.75 0.38 2.18
C VAL A 43 11.15 -1.07 2.48
N LEU A 44 12.03 -1.66 1.66
CA LEU A 44 12.48 -3.04 1.84
C LEU A 44 13.23 -3.23 3.16
N ASP A 45 14.03 -2.25 3.56
CA ASP A 45 14.78 -2.31 4.81
C ASP A 45 13.88 -2.02 6.01
N TRP A 46 12.81 -1.28 5.81
CA TRP A 46 11.80 -1.03 6.83
C TRP A 46 10.90 -2.24 7.07
N GLU A 47 10.44 -2.91 6.00
CA GLU A 47 9.62 -4.12 6.11
C GLU A 47 10.39 -5.28 6.72
N LYS A 48 11.66 -5.47 6.35
CA LYS A 48 12.52 -6.52 6.94
C LYS A 48 12.69 -6.43 8.46
N LYS A 49 12.47 -5.25 9.04
CA LYS A 49 12.55 -5.04 10.50
C LYS A 49 11.30 -5.51 11.24
N ASN A 50 10.21 -5.80 10.53
CA ASN A 50 8.94 -6.19 11.10
C ASN A 50 8.62 -7.66 10.76
N PRO A 51 8.11 -8.46 11.71
CA PRO A 51 7.67 -9.81 11.42
C PRO A 51 6.47 -9.78 10.45
N PRO A 52 6.34 -10.75 9.52
CA PRO A 52 5.24 -10.76 8.54
C PRO A 52 3.84 -10.69 9.14
N SER A 53 3.60 -11.28 10.32
CA SER A 53 2.31 -11.22 11.00
C SER A 53 1.93 -9.80 11.43
N LEU A 54 2.91 -8.99 11.87
CA LEU A 54 2.67 -7.61 12.28
C LEU A 54 2.43 -6.69 11.08
N ILE A 55 3.11 -6.95 9.96
CA ILE A 55 2.82 -6.29 8.67
C ILE A 55 1.38 -6.58 8.26
N TYR A 56 1.00 -7.86 8.27
CA TYR A 56 -0.36 -8.30 7.96
C TYR A 56 -1.41 -7.61 8.83
N GLU A 57 -1.29 -7.67 10.16
CA GLU A 57 -2.29 -7.10 11.08
C GLU A 57 -2.45 -5.58 10.87
N ARG A 58 -1.34 -4.88 10.68
CA ARG A 58 -1.31 -3.44 10.41
C ARG A 58 -1.98 -3.10 9.08
N ASP A 59 -1.63 -3.81 8.01
CA ASP A 59 -2.14 -3.54 6.68
C ASP A 59 -3.65 -3.83 6.59
N ILE A 60 -4.11 -4.92 7.23
CA ILE A 60 -5.54 -5.21 7.35
C ILE A 60 -6.29 -4.14 8.18
N ALA A 61 -5.68 -3.64 9.26
CA ALA A 61 -6.28 -2.55 10.03
C ALA A 61 -6.42 -1.28 9.18
N TRP A 62 -5.39 -0.92 8.41
CA TRP A 62 -5.45 0.23 7.52
C TRP A 62 -6.48 0.08 6.39
N ILE A 63 -6.63 -1.12 5.81
CA ILE A 63 -7.67 -1.40 4.82
C ILE A 63 -9.05 -1.19 5.45
N ARG A 64 -9.31 -1.75 6.64
CA ARG A 64 -10.59 -1.60 7.36
C ARG A 64 -10.94 -0.15 7.72
N GLU A 65 -9.94 0.65 8.05
CA GLU A 65 -10.12 2.06 8.42
C GLU A 65 -10.23 2.99 7.21
N SER A 66 -9.90 2.51 6.01
CA SER A 66 -9.89 3.31 4.79
C SER A 66 -11.27 3.33 4.13
N GLY A 67 -11.66 4.50 3.61
CA GLY A 67 -12.91 4.65 2.84
C GLY A 67 -12.76 4.28 1.36
N ALA A 68 -11.53 4.09 0.89
CA ALA A 68 -11.23 3.64 -0.46
C ALA A 68 -9.85 2.96 -0.52
N MET A 69 -9.66 2.12 -1.53
CA MET A 69 -8.35 1.55 -1.90
C MET A 69 -7.97 1.99 -3.31
N ILE A 70 -6.69 2.29 -3.51
CA ILE A 70 -6.07 2.48 -4.83
C ILE A 70 -4.91 1.49 -4.93
N ALA A 71 -4.90 0.67 -5.96
CA ALA A 71 -3.83 -0.29 -6.21
C ALA A 71 -3.15 -0.01 -7.56
N GLU A 72 -1.83 0.14 -7.57
CA GLU A 72 -1.03 0.11 -8.80
C GLU A 72 -0.62 -1.35 -9.07
N VAL A 73 -1.06 -1.88 -10.21
CA VAL A 73 -1.02 -3.33 -10.50
C VAL A 73 -0.26 -3.68 -11.79
N SER A 74 0.54 -2.77 -12.33
CA SER A 74 1.37 -3.03 -13.51
C SER A 74 2.45 -4.08 -13.22
N THR A 75 2.92 -4.16 -11.97
CA THR A 75 3.84 -5.20 -11.50
C THR A 75 3.08 -6.26 -10.69
N PRO A 76 3.12 -7.55 -11.08
CA PRO A 76 2.45 -8.62 -10.34
C PRO A 76 2.90 -8.70 -8.87
N SER A 77 1.93 -8.82 -7.96
CA SER A 77 2.20 -8.93 -6.51
C SER A 77 1.11 -9.76 -5.82
N MET A 78 1.53 -10.83 -5.14
CA MET A 78 0.60 -11.65 -4.34
C MET A 78 0.04 -10.88 -3.14
N GLY A 79 0.85 -10.04 -2.49
CA GLY A 79 0.42 -9.22 -1.37
C GLY A 79 -0.68 -8.25 -1.79
N VAL A 80 -0.46 -7.53 -2.89
CA VAL A 80 -1.47 -6.60 -3.45
C VAL A 80 -2.74 -7.33 -3.88
N GLY A 81 -2.61 -8.51 -4.50
CA GLY A 81 -3.79 -9.31 -4.85
C GLY A 81 -4.61 -9.73 -3.62
N TYR A 82 -3.93 -10.10 -2.53
CA TYR A 82 -4.59 -10.42 -1.26
C TYR A 82 -5.26 -9.18 -0.63
N GLU A 83 -4.60 -8.03 -0.65
CA GLU A 83 -5.14 -6.75 -0.16
C GLU A 83 -6.42 -6.36 -0.93
N ILE A 84 -6.39 -6.45 -2.27
CA ILE A 84 -7.55 -6.18 -3.13
C ILE A 84 -8.71 -7.11 -2.77
N ALA A 85 -8.46 -8.41 -2.68
CA ALA A 85 -9.48 -9.38 -2.29
C ALA A 85 -10.06 -9.09 -0.90
N THR A 86 -9.22 -8.66 0.04
CA THR A 86 -9.63 -8.30 1.41
C THR A 86 -10.49 -7.03 1.43
N ALA A 87 -10.10 -5.99 0.70
CA ALA A 87 -10.88 -4.77 0.58
C ALA A 87 -12.26 -5.05 -0.04
N LEU A 88 -12.31 -5.82 -1.14
CA LEU A 88 -13.58 -6.23 -1.76
C LEU A 88 -14.48 -7.03 -0.83
N HIS A 89 -13.90 -7.82 0.08
CA HIS A 89 -14.67 -8.60 1.06
C HIS A 89 -15.25 -7.75 2.19
N LEU A 90 -14.56 -6.68 2.59
CA LEU A 90 -14.96 -5.81 3.69
C LEU A 90 -16.07 -4.80 3.31
N GLY A 91 -16.20 -4.50 2.01
CA GLY A 91 -17.16 -3.53 1.47
C GLY A 91 -16.63 -2.11 1.45
#